data_AF-A0A6B2XML8-F1
#
_entry.id   AF-A0A6B2XML8-F1
#
_cell.length_a   1.000
_cell.length_b   1.000
_cell.length_c   1.000
_cell.angle_alpha   90.00
_cell.angle_beta   90.00
_cell.angle_gamma   90.00
#
_symmetry.space_group_name_H-M   'P 1'
#
loop_
_entity.id
_entity.type
_entity.pdbx_description
1 polymer ?
#
loop_
_entity_poly.entity_id
_entity_poly.type
_entity_poly.pdbx_seq_one_letter_code
_entity_poly.pdbx_strand_id
1 'polypeptide(L)' 'WRSHGNEQWEFDGNGLMRRREASINDIPIAAEDRRLG' A
#
# COMPACT_ATOMS: atom_id res chain seq x y z
N TRP A 1 1.57 14.29 -4.15
CA TRP A 1 0.92 13.02 -4.51
C TRP A 1 0.53 12.29 -3.23
N ARG A 2 -0.61 11.63 -3.25
CA ARG A 2 -1.06 10.69 -2.23
C ARG A 2 -1.24 9.35 -2.90
N SER A 3 -0.55 8.35 -2.37
CA SER A 3 -0.65 6.98 -2.85
C SER A 3 -1.70 6.24 -2.04
N HIS A 4 -2.59 5.54 -2.73
CA HIS A 4 -3.58 4.64 -2.13
C HIS A 4 -3.23 3.21 -2.52
N GLY A 5 -2.90 2.40 -1.53
CA GLY A 5 -2.46 1.02 -1.72
C GLY A 5 -3.46 0.01 -1.18
N ASN A 6 -3.58 -1.14 -1.87
CA ASN A 6 -4.13 -2.37 -1.32
C ASN A 6 -3.04 -3.44 -1.42
N GLU A 7 -2.92 -4.26 -0.38
CA GLU A 7 -1.99 -5.39 -0.37
C GLU A 7 -2.72 -6.68 -0.01
N GLN A 8 -2.46 -7.71 -0.80
CA GLN A 8 -2.92 -9.07 -0.55
C GLN A 8 -1.70 -9.91 -0.17
N TRP A 9 -1.78 -10.55 0.99
CA TRP A 9 -0.70 -11.39 1.52
C TRP A 9 -1.18 -12.82 1.64
N GLU A 10 -0.35 -13.75 1.16
CA GLU A 10 -0.52 -15.18 1.36
C GLU A 10 0.61 -15.67 2.27
N PHE A 11 0.27 -16.50 3.25
CA PHE A 11 1.21 -17.10 4.20
C PHE A 11 1.26 -18.61 4.00
N ASP A 12 2.41 -19.21 4.29
CA ASP A 12 2.57 -20.65 4.34
C ASP A 12 2.08 -21.25 5.68
N GLY A 13 2.21 -22.57 5.82
CA GLY A 13 1.79 -23.28 7.04
C GLY A 13 2.57 -22.93 8.30
N ASN A 14 3.74 -22.28 8.18
CA ASN A 14 4.53 -21.79 9.30
C ASN A 14 4.22 -20.30 9.63
N GLY A 15 3.26 -19.70 8.91
CA GLY A 15 2.91 -18.29 9.05
C GLY A 15 3.92 -17.35 8.38
N LEU A 16 4.84 -17.84 7.56
CA LEU A 16 5.75 -16.99 6.79
C LEU A 16 5.07 -16.53 5.51
N MET A 17 5.25 -15.26 5.16
CA MET A 17 4.69 -14.71 3.93
C MET A 17 5.30 -15.42 2.72
N ARG A 18 4.45 -16.00 1.90
CA ARG A 18 4.82 -16.75 0.70
C ARG A 18 4.60 -15.95 -0.58
N ARG A 19 3.55 -15.13 -0.63
CA ARG A 19 3.23 -14.28 -1.78
C ARG A 19 2.69 -12.94 -1.29
N ARG A 20 3.06 -11.88 -2.01
CA ARG A 20 2.56 -10.53 -1.78
C ARG A 20 2.23 -9.89 -3.11
N GLU A 21 0.99 -9.45 -3.25
CA GLU A 21 0.52 -8.67 -4.37
C GLU A 21 0.09 -7.30 -3.87
N ALA A 22 0.65 -6.26 -4.47
CA ALA A 22 0.36 -4.89 -4.09
C ALA A 22 -0.10 -4.11 -5.32
N SER A 23 -1.19 -3.37 -5.15
CA SER A 23 -1.65 -2.39 -6.14
C SER A 23 -1.65 -1.03 -5.49
N ILE A 24 -1.02 -0.05 -6.14
CA ILE A 24 -0.87 1.31 -5.64
C ILE A 24 -1.28 2.27 -6.73
N ASN A 25 -2.13 3.24 -6.36
CA ASN A 25 -2.57 4.31 -7.24
C ASN A 25 -2.13 5.66 -6.69
N ASP A 26 -1.44 6.45 -7.51
CA ASP A 26 -1.01 7.79 -7.15
C ASP A 26 -2.00 8.84 -7.63
N ILE A 27 -2.37 9.75 -6.73
CA ILE A 27 -3.27 10.86 -7.02
C ILE A 27 -2.54 12.17 -6.69
N PRO A 28 -2.53 13.16 -7.59
CA PRO A 28 -1.93 14.45 -7.26
C PRO A 28 -2.74 15.12 -6.15
N ILE A 29 -2.04 15.80 -5.24
CA ILE A 29 -2.66 16.58 -4.16
C ILE A 29 -1.92 17.91 -4.02
N ALA A 30 -2.60 18.94 -3.53
CA ALA A 30 -1.97 20.21 -3.18
C ALA A 30 -1.05 20.04 -1.96
N ALA A 31 -0.15 21.00 -1.73
CA ALA A 31 0.75 20.96 -0.58
C ALA A 31 0.00 21.08 0.75
N GLU A 32 -1.04 21.90 0.80
CA GLU A 32 -1.92 22.10 1.95
C GLU A 32 -2.74 20.85 2.33
N ASP A 33 -2.97 19.93 1.38
CA ASP A 33 -3.70 18.68 1.62
C ASP A 33 -2.84 17.57 2.24
N ARG A 34 -1.55 17.81 2.51
CA ARG A 34 -0.67 16.83 3.15
C ARG A 34 -1.09 16.66 4.61
N ARG A 35 -1.40 15.42 5.00
CA ARG A 35 -1.89 15.08 6.34
C ARG A 35 -0.88 14.38 7.23
N LEU A 36 0.11 13.76 6.62
CA LEU A 36 1.18 13.02 7.27
C LEU A 36 2.47 13.71 6.81
N GLY A 37 3.14 14.36 7.74
CA GLY A 37 4.33 15.18 7.54
C GLY A 37 4.94 15.51 8.90
#